data_AF-A0A942DEV3-F1
#
_entry.id   AF-A0A942DEV3-F1
#
_cell.length_a   1.000
_cell.length_b   1.000
_cell.length_c   1.000
_cell.angle_alpha   90.00
_cell.angle_beta   90.00
_cell.angle_gamma   90.00
#
_symmetry.space_group_name_H-M   'P 1'
#
loop_
_entity.id
_entity.type
_entity.pdbx_description
1 polymer ?
#
loop_
_entity_poly.entity_id
_entity_poly.type
_entity_poly.pdbx_seq_one_letter_code
_entity_poly.pdbx_strand_id
1 'polypeptide(L)'
;MRRNLFLSIAVACLLTPTVASKCNAADDVTVTVAPSTVEYQYYEGSKPDKVPIGMKALTEPSWKFSCHFNWVHYDSPGSYRFVIKSAACDLSLPVLITLPKDAGDKLKAHEQGHLHINEHFYKQYAEAAIKKAAGSLIGKEYTIEAPDYDEAKKKLVPMTVKDVQTLYRAQTYTPSEKANVLYDSLTDHGRKTEFDSETAATQAVKEVEHSDMQPTASSETR
;
A
#
# COMPACT_ATOMS: atom_id res chain seq x y z
N MET A 1 22.51 79.10 27.51
CA MET A 1 22.14 78.28 26.33
C MET A 1 23.18 77.17 26.15
N ARG A 2 22.86 75.93 26.53
CA ARG A 2 23.67 74.74 26.21
C ARG A 2 22.71 73.67 25.65
N ARG A 3 22.95 73.24 24.41
CA ARG A 3 22.23 72.17 23.72
C ARG A 3 22.95 70.86 24.01
N ASN A 4 22.25 69.90 24.60
CA ASN A 4 22.71 68.51 24.72
C ASN A 4 22.20 67.71 23.53
N LEU A 5 23.12 67.07 22.81
CA LEU A 5 22.85 66.16 21.69
C LEU A 5 22.95 64.73 22.24
N PHE A 6 21.83 64.00 22.31
CA PHE A 6 21.81 62.59 22.65
C PHE A 6 21.90 61.76 21.35
N LEU A 7 22.92 60.91 21.26
CA LEU A 7 23.14 59.98 20.15
C LEU A 7 22.65 58.60 20.59
N SER A 8 21.53 58.13 20.04
CA SER A 8 21.01 56.78 20.27
C SER A 8 21.59 55.81 19.23
N ILE A 9 22.35 54.82 19.69
CA ILE A 9 22.85 53.70 18.88
C ILE A 9 21.78 52.61 18.88
N ALA A 10 21.12 52.40 17.73
CA ALA A 10 20.21 51.27 17.54
C ALA A 10 21.02 50.03 17.17
N VAL A 11 21.05 49.04 18.07
CA VAL A 11 21.63 47.71 17.80
C VAL A 11 20.57 46.87 17.09
N ALA A 12 20.76 46.64 15.79
CA ALA A 12 19.92 45.75 15.01
C ALA A 12 20.32 44.29 15.32
N CYS A 13 19.52 43.59 16.13
CA CYS A 13 19.59 42.14 16.28
C CYS A 13 19.12 41.47 14.97
N LEU A 14 20.08 40.99 14.17
CA LEU A 14 19.83 40.10 13.03
C LEU A 14 19.39 38.73 13.56
N LEU A 15 18.08 38.49 13.61
CA LEU A 15 17.50 37.17 13.81
C LEU A 15 17.69 36.36 12.52
N THR A 16 18.69 35.48 12.48
CA THR A 16 18.82 34.49 11.41
C THR A 16 17.76 33.40 11.63
N PRO A 17 16.86 33.11 10.67
CA PRO A 17 15.93 32.00 10.81
C PRO A 17 16.70 30.68 10.82
N THR A 18 16.65 29.96 11.93
CA THR A 18 17.02 28.54 11.98
C THR A 18 16.12 27.78 11.03
N VAL A 19 16.66 27.37 9.88
CA VAL A 19 16.01 26.44 8.96
C VAL A 19 15.94 25.10 9.69
N ALA A 20 14.80 24.79 10.30
CA ALA A 20 14.54 23.47 10.81
C ALA A 20 14.57 22.50 9.63
N SER A 21 15.64 21.68 9.56
CA SER A 21 15.75 20.61 8.58
C SER A 21 14.55 19.68 8.78
N LYS A 22 13.59 19.71 7.86
CA LYS A 22 12.50 18.74 7.84
C LYS A 22 13.13 17.37 7.66
N CYS A 23 13.20 16.59 8.74
CA CYS A 23 13.51 15.17 8.65
C CYS A 23 12.43 14.56 7.76
N ASN A 24 12.81 14.12 6.56
CA ASN A 24 11.87 13.44 5.69
C ASN A 24 11.62 12.06 6.31
N ALA A 25 10.44 11.86 6.91
CA ALA A 25 10.01 10.59 7.48
C ALA A 25 10.12 9.39 6.50
N ALA A 26 10.26 9.66 5.20
CA ALA A 26 10.52 8.66 4.18
C ALA A 26 11.93 8.04 4.26
N ASP A 27 12.93 8.77 4.77
CA ASP A 27 14.31 8.28 4.90
C ASP A 27 14.45 7.25 6.03
N ASP A 28 13.50 7.25 6.97
CA ASP A 28 13.42 6.30 8.08
C ASP A 28 12.64 5.01 7.72
N VAL A 29 12.30 4.82 6.44
CA VAL A 29 11.60 3.63 5.94
C VAL A 29 12.40 2.93 4.86
N THR A 30 12.91 1.73 5.18
CA THR A 30 13.55 0.85 4.19
C THR A 30 12.55 -0.16 3.64
N VAL A 31 12.58 -0.41 2.33
CA VAL A 31 11.64 -1.31 1.67
C VAL A 31 12.37 -2.30 0.78
N THR A 32 12.07 -3.59 0.96
CA THR A 32 12.44 -4.66 0.03
C THR A 32 11.20 -5.08 -0.76
N VAL A 33 11.31 -5.14 -2.09
CA VAL A 33 10.21 -5.60 -2.96
C VAL A 33 10.68 -6.87 -3.67
N ALA A 34 10.07 -8.00 -3.33
CA ALA A 34 10.30 -9.24 -4.06
C ALA A 34 9.54 -9.21 -5.41
N PRO A 35 10.04 -9.85 -6.46
CA PRO A 35 9.25 -10.07 -7.68
C PRO A 35 7.94 -10.80 -7.38
N SER A 36 6.92 -10.59 -8.22
CA SER A 36 5.73 -11.46 -8.22
C SER A 36 6.13 -12.90 -8.54
N THR A 37 5.43 -13.86 -7.97
CA THR A 37 5.63 -15.29 -8.25
C THR A 37 4.31 -15.92 -8.63
N VAL A 38 4.32 -16.80 -9.64
CA VAL A 38 3.11 -17.45 -10.14
C VAL A 38 3.23 -18.96 -9.96
N GLU A 39 2.23 -19.56 -9.34
CA GLU A 39 2.06 -21.00 -9.22
C GLU A 39 0.80 -21.44 -9.99
N TYR A 40 0.90 -22.56 -10.71
CA TYR A 40 -0.24 -23.16 -11.41
C TYR A 40 -0.66 -24.44 -10.69
N GLN A 41 -1.94 -24.51 -10.33
CA GLN A 41 -2.57 -25.71 -9.82
C GLN A 41 -3.58 -26.24 -10.83
N TYR A 42 -3.32 -27.41 -11.38
CA TYR A 42 -4.24 -28.09 -12.28
C TYR A 42 -5.12 -29.09 -11.53
N TYR A 43 -6.37 -29.24 -11.94
CA TYR A 43 -7.28 -30.26 -11.41
C TYR A 43 -7.92 -31.10 -12.52
N GLU A 44 -8.27 -32.34 -12.18
CA GLU A 44 -9.02 -33.27 -13.02
C GLU A 44 -10.34 -33.63 -12.32
N GLY A 45 -11.42 -33.79 -13.10
CA GLY A 45 -12.73 -34.16 -12.56
C GLY A 45 -13.39 -33.02 -11.78
N SER A 46 -13.73 -33.26 -10.51
CA SER A 46 -14.46 -32.30 -9.69
C SER A 46 -13.63 -31.04 -9.44
N LYS A 47 -14.27 -29.89 -9.66
CA LYS A 47 -13.70 -28.57 -9.39
C LYS A 47 -13.43 -28.38 -7.88
N PRO A 48 -12.26 -27.87 -7.46
CA PRO A 48 -11.97 -27.56 -6.07
C PRO A 48 -12.93 -26.53 -5.48
N ASP A 49 -13.23 -26.65 -4.18
CA ASP A 49 -14.17 -25.77 -3.46
C ASP A 49 -13.78 -24.28 -3.52
N LYS A 50 -12.48 -24.00 -3.58
CA LYS A 50 -11.97 -22.62 -3.67
C LYS A 50 -12.34 -21.91 -4.96
N VAL A 51 -12.56 -22.65 -6.06
CA VAL A 51 -12.97 -22.01 -7.32
C VAL A 51 -14.44 -21.60 -7.17
N PRO A 52 -14.84 -20.33 -7.43
CA PRO A 52 -16.21 -19.87 -7.21
C PRO A 52 -17.28 -20.66 -7.98
N ILE A 53 -18.49 -20.71 -7.44
CA ILE A 53 -19.65 -21.35 -8.10
C ILE A 53 -19.88 -20.66 -9.45
N GLY A 54 -20.09 -21.46 -10.50
CA GLY A 54 -20.26 -20.95 -11.87
C GLY A 54 -18.95 -20.67 -12.63
N MET A 55 -17.81 -20.65 -11.94
CA MET A 55 -16.50 -20.48 -12.56
C MET A 55 -15.79 -21.82 -12.75
N LYS A 56 -14.87 -21.87 -13.73
CA LYS A 56 -14.01 -23.03 -14.02
C LYS A 56 -12.56 -22.83 -13.57
N ALA A 57 -12.15 -21.60 -13.31
CA ALA A 57 -10.79 -21.27 -12.93
C ALA A 57 -10.81 -20.12 -11.93
N LEU A 58 -9.65 -19.87 -11.32
CA LEU A 58 -9.46 -18.81 -10.34
C LEU A 58 -8.00 -18.36 -10.36
N THR A 59 -7.79 -17.05 -10.42
CA THR A 59 -6.52 -16.39 -10.15
C THR A 59 -6.58 -15.70 -8.79
N GLU A 60 -5.79 -16.18 -7.83
CA GLU A 60 -5.80 -15.70 -6.44
C GLU A 60 -4.48 -14.98 -6.08
N PRO A 61 -4.48 -13.64 -6.05
CA PRO A 61 -3.31 -12.86 -5.64
C PRO A 61 -3.23 -12.74 -4.11
N SER A 62 -2.07 -13.06 -3.54
CA SER A 62 -1.76 -12.87 -2.12
C SER A 62 -0.90 -11.62 -1.90
N TRP A 63 -1.53 -10.49 -1.59
CA TRP A 63 -0.83 -9.24 -1.32
C TRP A 63 -0.17 -9.26 0.07
N LYS A 64 1.06 -9.76 0.15
CA LYS A 64 1.78 -9.94 1.41
C LYS A 64 2.70 -8.75 1.68
N PHE A 65 2.70 -8.32 2.94
CA PHE A 65 3.70 -7.41 3.45
C PHE A 65 4.04 -7.77 4.89
N SER A 66 5.24 -7.39 5.32
CA SER A 66 5.65 -7.37 6.72
C SER A 66 6.36 -6.05 6.99
N CYS A 67 6.22 -5.52 8.21
CA CYS A 67 6.95 -4.33 8.63
C CYS A 67 7.46 -4.53 10.05
N HIS A 68 8.76 -4.34 10.21
CA HIS A 68 9.47 -4.30 11.48
C HIS A 68 9.66 -2.83 11.87
N PHE A 69 8.95 -2.40 12.91
CA PHE A 69 9.09 -1.04 13.44
C PHE A 69 10.16 -1.00 14.53
N ASN A 70 11.01 0.02 14.48
CA ASN A 70 11.84 0.41 15.61
C ASN A 70 11.14 1.53 16.37
N TRP A 71 11.12 1.45 17.69
CA TRP A 71 10.50 2.45 18.55
C TRP A 71 11.33 2.70 19.79
N VAL A 72 11.17 3.89 20.35
CA VAL A 72 11.57 4.18 21.73
C VAL A 72 10.34 4.13 22.61
N HIS A 73 10.52 3.86 23.89
CA HIS A 73 9.42 3.86 24.85
C HIS A 73 9.74 4.69 26.09
N TYR A 74 8.69 5.14 26.75
CA TYR A 74 8.74 5.83 28.02
C TYR A 74 7.78 5.13 28.97
N ASP A 75 8.33 4.69 30.09
CA ASP A 75 7.60 3.87 31.06
C ASP A 75 6.95 4.74 32.13
N SER A 76 5.71 4.39 32.46
CA SER A 76 5.04 4.79 33.69
C SER A 76 4.29 3.60 34.26
N PRO A 77 4.04 3.53 35.58
CA PRO A 77 3.35 2.39 36.17
C PRO A 77 2.01 2.11 35.48
N GLY A 78 1.90 0.96 34.83
CA GLY A 78 0.69 0.53 34.10
C GLY A 78 0.49 1.13 32.70
N SER A 79 1.32 2.09 32.28
CA SER A 79 1.14 2.84 31.03
C SER A 79 2.46 3.03 30.28
N TYR A 80 2.46 2.63 29.02
CA TYR A 80 3.63 2.60 28.14
C TYR A 80 3.42 3.49 26.94
N ARG A 81 4.28 4.51 26.77
CA ARG A 81 4.24 5.38 25.61
C ARG A 81 5.34 5.00 24.62
N PHE A 82 4.95 4.63 23.40
CA PHE A 82 5.82 4.25 22.30
C PHE A 82 5.90 5.37 21.27
N VAL A 83 7.09 5.64 20.73
CA VAL A 83 7.30 6.56 19.61
C VAL A 83 8.03 5.81 18.50
N ILE A 84 7.37 5.63 17.35
CA ILE A 84 7.96 4.94 16.20
C ILE A 84 9.08 5.80 15.61
N LYS A 85 10.24 5.20 15.35
CA LYS A 85 11.42 5.90 14.84
C LYS A 85 11.77 5.50 13.42
N SER A 86 11.63 4.23 13.08
CA SER A 86 11.90 3.75 11.72
C SER A 86 11.08 2.50 11.42
N ALA A 87 11.01 2.12 10.15
CA ALA A 87 10.39 0.89 9.70
C ALA A 87 11.24 0.20 8.63
N ALA A 88 11.33 -1.13 8.70
CA ALA A 88 11.83 -1.95 7.61
C ALA A 88 10.69 -2.84 7.13
N CYS A 89 10.33 -2.74 5.84
CA CYS A 89 9.21 -3.48 5.29
C CYS A 89 9.62 -4.36 4.12
N ASP A 90 9.03 -5.55 4.03
CA ASP A 90 9.22 -6.50 2.93
C ASP A 90 7.88 -6.77 2.26
N LEU A 91 7.86 -6.74 0.93
CA LEU A 91 6.69 -6.97 0.10
C LEU A 91 6.86 -8.23 -0.76
N SER A 92 5.77 -8.97 -0.97
CA SER A 92 5.69 -10.01 -2.01
C SER A 92 4.27 -10.15 -2.58
N LEU A 93 4.18 -10.58 -3.84
CA LEU A 93 2.92 -10.93 -4.50
C LEU A 93 2.98 -12.37 -5.05
N PRO A 94 2.72 -13.38 -4.22
CA PRO A 94 2.42 -14.72 -4.72
C PRO A 94 1.04 -14.75 -5.38
N VAL A 95 0.93 -15.37 -6.55
CA VAL A 95 -0.32 -15.55 -7.29
C VAL A 95 -0.50 -17.04 -7.59
N LEU A 96 -1.67 -17.57 -7.24
CA LEU A 96 -2.04 -18.95 -7.51
C LEU A 96 -3.12 -18.99 -8.60
N ILE A 97 -2.82 -19.61 -9.74
CA ILE A 97 -3.76 -19.82 -10.84
C ILE A 97 -4.24 -21.26 -10.81
N THR A 98 -5.53 -21.46 -10.54
CA THR A 98 -6.17 -22.78 -10.51
C THR A 98 -6.96 -23.03 -11.80
N LEU A 99 -6.63 -24.09 -12.53
CA LEU A 99 -7.19 -24.39 -13.85
C LEU A 99 -7.60 -25.87 -13.98
N PRO A 100 -8.62 -26.21 -14.77
CA PRO A 100 -8.81 -27.57 -15.26
C PRO A 100 -7.59 -28.01 -16.07
N LYS A 101 -7.20 -29.29 -15.99
CA LYS A 101 -6.05 -29.80 -16.77
C LYS A 101 -6.28 -29.68 -18.29
N ASP A 102 -7.53 -29.76 -18.73
CA ASP A 102 -7.97 -29.61 -20.12
C ASP A 102 -8.41 -28.18 -20.47
N ALA A 103 -8.02 -27.18 -19.67
CA ALA A 103 -8.37 -25.78 -19.94
C ALA A 103 -7.96 -25.36 -21.36
N GLY A 104 -8.94 -24.89 -22.14
CA GLY A 104 -8.69 -24.31 -23.46
C GLY A 104 -7.93 -22.98 -23.36
N ASP A 105 -7.28 -22.60 -24.46
CA ASP A 105 -6.38 -21.44 -24.50
C ASP A 105 -7.08 -20.13 -24.13
N LYS A 106 -8.37 -20.01 -24.45
CA LYS A 106 -9.18 -18.85 -24.07
C LYS A 106 -9.31 -18.70 -22.55
N LEU A 107 -9.57 -19.79 -21.83
CA LEU A 107 -9.67 -19.75 -20.37
C LEU A 107 -8.31 -19.45 -19.74
N LYS A 108 -7.23 -20.05 -20.26
CA LYS A 108 -5.87 -19.73 -19.82
C LYS A 108 -5.55 -18.25 -20.03
N ALA A 109 -5.85 -17.70 -21.20
CA ALA A 109 -5.64 -16.29 -21.51
C ALA A 109 -6.46 -15.37 -20.60
N HIS A 110 -7.68 -15.76 -20.24
CA HIS A 110 -8.51 -15.01 -19.29
C HIS A 110 -7.85 -14.92 -17.90
N GLU A 111 -7.36 -16.04 -17.37
CA GLU A 111 -6.63 -16.04 -16.10
C GLU A 111 -5.29 -15.27 -16.17
N GLN A 112 -4.61 -15.29 -17.32
CA GLN A 112 -3.44 -14.42 -17.54
C GLN A 112 -3.80 -12.92 -17.50
N GLY A 113 -5.01 -12.55 -17.91
CA GLY A 113 -5.51 -11.18 -17.78
C GLY A 113 -5.58 -10.73 -16.32
N HIS A 114 -6.15 -11.57 -15.44
CA HIS A 114 -6.15 -11.32 -14.00
C HIS A 114 -4.74 -11.22 -13.42
N LEU A 115 -3.83 -12.11 -13.82
CA LEU A 115 -2.42 -12.04 -13.42
C LEU A 115 -1.80 -10.69 -13.82
N HIS A 116 -1.95 -10.29 -15.08
CA HIS A 116 -1.42 -9.05 -15.62
C HIS A 116 -1.88 -7.82 -14.83
N ILE A 117 -3.18 -7.74 -14.50
CA ILE A 117 -3.73 -6.65 -13.70
C ILE A 117 -3.06 -6.60 -12.32
N ASN A 118 -2.98 -7.73 -11.62
CA ASN A 118 -2.41 -7.79 -10.28
C ASN A 118 -0.91 -7.43 -10.28
N GLU A 119 -0.15 -7.95 -11.23
CA GLU A 119 1.27 -7.63 -11.38
C GLU A 119 1.50 -6.15 -11.72
N HIS A 120 0.63 -5.56 -12.55
CA HIS A 120 0.69 -4.14 -12.87
C HIS A 120 0.57 -3.28 -11.60
N PHE A 121 -0.50 -3.46 -10.82
CA PHE A 121 -0.69 -2.65 -9.61
C PHE A 121 0.41 -2.87 -8.58
N TYR A 122 0.92 -4.10 -8.48
CA TYR A 122 2.03 -4.39 -7.57
C TYR A 122 3.32 -3.70 -8.01
N LYS A 123 3.69 -3.84 -9.27
CA LYS A 123 4.91 -3.24 -9.84
C LYS A 123 4.88 -1.72 -9.79
N GLN A 124 3.74 -1.09 -10.08
CA GLN A 124 3.66 0.37 -10.16
C GLN A 124 3.51 1.04 -8.80
N TYR A 125 2.77 0.44 -7.85
CA TYR A 125 2.32 1.16 -6.67
C TYR A 125 2.82 0.60 -5.34
N ALA A 126 3.25 -0.66 -5.26
CA ALA A 126 3.47 -1.30 -3.96
C ALA A 126 4.56 -0.63 -3.12
N GLU A 127 5.72 -0.30 -3.72
CA GLU A 127 6.81 0.35 -2.99
C GLU A 127 6.42 1.74 -2.46
N ALA A 128 5.84 2.58 -3.32
CA ALA A 128 5.42 3.92 -2.94
C ALA A 128 4.31 3.87 -1.88
N ALA A 129 3.35 2.95 -2.03
CA ALA A 129 2.25 2.77 -1.09
C ALA A 129 2.75 2.34 0.29
N ILE A 130 3.67 1.38 0.38
CA ILE A 130 4.20 0.94 1.68
C ILE A 130 5.09 2.00 2.33
N LYS A 131 5.91 2.71 1.55
CA LYS A 131 6.73 3.83 2.05
C LYS A 131 5.85 4.90 2.67
N LYS A 132 4.77 5.28 1.98
CA LYS A 132 3.79 6.26 2.48
C LYS A 132 3.07 5.74 3.72
N ALA A 133 2.61 4.49 3.71
CA ALA A 133 1.87 3.88 4.80
C ALA A 133 2.72 3.77 6.08
N ALA A 134 3.90 3.16 6.01
CA ALA A 134 4.81 3.04 7.15
C ALA A 134 5.39 4.41 7.57
N GLY A 135 5.72 5.27 6.60
CA GLY A 135 6.21 6.62 6.83
C GLY A 135 5.24 7.48 7.64
N SER A 136 3.92 7.28 7.47
CA SER A 136 2.89 7.98 8.24
C SER A 136 2.88 7.64 9.73
N LEU A 137 3.55 6.57 10.14
CA LEU A 137 3.68 6.18 11.54
C LEU A 137 4.94 6.72 12.20
N ILE A 138 5.94 7.16 11.43
CA ILE A 138 7.21 7.67 11.99
C ILE A 138 6.93 8.93 12.81
N GLY A 139 7.42 8.94 14.04
CA GLY A 139 7.17 10.00 15.03
C GLY A 139 5.81 9.92 15.72
N LYS A 140 4.91 9.03 15.31
CA LYS A 140 3.61 8.84 15.96
C LYS A 140 3.79 8.24 17.35
N GLU A 141 3.03 8.76 18.30
CA GLU A 141 3.01 8.28 19.68
C GLU A 141 1.82 7.34 19.91
N TYR A 142 2.04 6.25 20.63
CA TYR A 142 1.01 5.33 21.09
C TYR A 142 1.14 5.15 22.60
N THR A 143 0.10 5.49 23.35
CA THR A 143 0.03 5.20 24.79
C THR A 143 -0.83 3.96 25.00
N ILE A 144 -0.27 2.96 25.68
CA ILE A 144 -0.90 1.65 25.88
C ILE A 144 -0.88 1.32 27.36
N GLU A 145 -2.07 1.07 27.90
CA GLU A 145 -2.23 0.55 29.26
C GLU A 145 -2.05 -0.97 29.26
N ALA A 146 -1.15 -1.48 30.09
CA ALA A 146 -0.88 -2.91 30.23
C ALA A 146 -0.19 -3.23 31.57
N PRO A 147 -0.27 -4.48 32.06
CA PRO A 147 0.42 -4.89 33.29
C PRO A 147 1.95 -4.81 33.18
N ASP A 148 2.49 -5.02 31.99
CA ASP A 148 3.92 -4.98 31.69
C ASP A 148 4.19 -4.55 30.23
N TYR A 149 5.47 -4.35 29.93
CA TYR A 149 5.95 -3.93 28.62
C TYR A 149 5.65 -4.93 27.50
N ASP A 150 5.75 -6.23 27.78
CA ASP A 150 5.56 -7.27 26.77
C ASP A 150 4.09 -7.36 26.34
N GLU A 151 3.16 -7.24 27.29
CA GLU A 151 1.73 -7.11 27.03
C GLU A 151 1.39 -5.81 26.30
N ALA A 152 2.07 -4.70 26.61
CA ALA A 152 1.92 -3.46 25.86
C ALA A 152 2.38 -3.62 24.39
N LYS A 153 3.53 -4.28 24.16
CA LYS A 153 4.05 -4.54 22.81
C LYS A 153 3.14 -5.47 22.00
N LYS A 154 2.58 -6.52 22.63
CA LYS A 154 1.60 -7.41 21.99
C LYS A 154 0.35 -6.67 21.50
N LYS A 155 -0.01 -5.56 22.15
CA LYS A 155 -1.10 -4.67 21.70
C LYS A 155 -0.63 -3.68 20.63
N LEU A 156 0.57 -3.11 20.76
CA LEU A 156 1.11 -2.13 19.82
C LEU A 156 1.23 -2.68 18.40
N VAL A 157 1.85 -3.86 18.25
CA VAL A 157 2.22 -4.40 16.94
C VAL A 157 1.01 -4.60 16.01
N PRO A 158 -0.09 -5.24 16.44
CA PRO A 158 -1.29 -5.35 15.61
C PRO A 158 -1.89 -4.00 15.21
N MET A 159 -1.80 -2.98 16.08
CA MET A 159 -2.32 -1.63 15.77
C MET A 159 -1.50 -0.99 14.65
N THR A 160 -0.16 -0.98 14.77
CA THR A 160 0.71 -0.40 13.73
C THR A 160 0.62 -1.17 12.41
N VAL A 161 0.54 -2.50 12.46
CA VAL A 161 0.35 -3.33 11.26
C VAL A 161 -1.00 -3.04 10.59
N LYS A 162 -2.08 -2.88 11.36
CA LYS A 162 -3.40 -2.56 10.81
C LYS A 162 -3.44 -1.18 10.14
N ASP A 163 -2.80 -0.18 10.74
CA ASP A 163 -2.71 1.17 10.17
C ASP A 163 -1.99 1.12 8.81
N VAL A 164 -0.84 0.43 8.74
CA VAL A 164 -0.10 0.24 7.48
C VAL A 164 -0.91 -0.56 6.46
N GLN A 165 -1.53 -1.67 6.86
CA GLN A 165 -2.32 -2.53 5.98
C GLN A 165 -3.43 -1.74 5.29
N THR A 166 -4.14 -0.90 6.04
CA THR A 166 -5.27 -0.12 5.52
C THR A 166 -4.81 0.82 4.42
N LEU A 167 -3.74 1.58 4.67
CA LEU A 167 -3.20 2.56 3.71
C LEU A 167 -2.53 1.88 2.51
N TYR A 168 -1.80 0.79 2.73
CA TYR A 168 -1.16 0.02 1.67
C TYR A 168 -2.18 -0.57 0.71
N ARG A 169 -3.21 -1.26 1.24
CA ARG A 169 -4.25 -1.90 0.41
C ARG A 169 -5.08 -0.90 -0.38
N ALA A 170 -5.34 0.27 0.18
CA ALA A 170 -6.10 1.33 -0.50
C ALA A 170 -5.45 1.79 -1.81
N GLN A 171 -4.12 1.68 -1.94
CA GLN A 171 -3.35 2.10 -3.12
C GLN A 171 -2.89 0.93 -4.00
N THR A 172 -3.16 -0.31 -3.60
CA THR A 172 -2.66 -1.51 -4.29
C THR A 172 -3.78 -2.49 -4.57
N TYR A 173 -4.15 -3.30 -3.57
CA TYR A 173 -5.20 -4.31 -3.68
C TYR A 173 -6.54 -3.73 -4.14
N THR A 174 -7.00 -2.64 -3.52
CA THR A 174 -8.33 -2.08 -3.80
C THR A 174 -8.50 -1.64 -5.27
N PRO A 175 -7.60 -0.83 -5.85
CA PRO A 175 -7.71 -0.49 -7.27
C PRO A 175 -7.46 -1.70 -8.19
N SER A 176 -6.58 -2.65 -7.82
CA SER A 176 -6.44 -3.91 -8.56
C SER A 176 -7.74 -4.69 -8.63
N GLU A 177 -8.45 -4.83 -7.50
CA GLU A 177 -9.74 -5.53 -7.42
C GLU A 177 -10.78 -4.85 -8.33
N LYS A 178 -10.85 -3.52 -8.32
CA LYS A 178 -11.73 -2.77 -9.22
C LYS A 178 -11.42 -3.06 -10.69
N ALA A 179 -10.14 -3.09 -11.07
CA ALA A 179 -9.74 -3.41 -12.43
C ALA A 179 -10.08 -4.85 -12.81
N ASN A 180 -9.94 -5.81 -11.88
CA ASN A 180 -10.36 -7.19 -12.12
C ASN A 180 -11.88 -7.31 -12.34
N VAL A 181 -12.70 -6.59 -11.56
CA VAL A 181 -14.16 -6.53 -11.77
C VAL A 181 -14.53 -5.93 -13.12
N LEU A 182 -13.87 -4.84 -13.53
CA LEU A 182 -14.08 -4.25 -14.86
C LEU A 182 -13.67 -5.21 -15.98
N TYR A 183 -12.52 -5.87 -15.82
CA TYR A 183 -12.02 -6.87 -16.76
C TYR A 183 -12.99 -8.04 -16.95
N ASP A 184 -13.55 -8.56 -15.86
CA ASP A 184 -14.59 -9.58 -15.89
C ASP A 184 -15.83 -9.12 -16.66
N SER A 185 -16.27 -7.88 -16.45
CA SER A 185 -17.40 -7.28 -17.18
C SER A 185 -17.12 -7.13 -18.68
N LEU A 186 -15.92 -6.65 -19.04
CA LEU A 186 -15.49 -6.47 -20.42
C LEU A 186 -15.44 -7.81 -21.17
N THR A 187 -14.93 -8.85 -20.53
CA THR A 187 -14.76 -10.19 -21.13
C THR A 187 -15.97 -11.11 -20.96
N ASP A 188 -16.98 -10.69 -20.17
CA ASP A 188 -18.08 -11.53 -19.72
C ASP A 188 -17.57 -12.82 -19.05
N HIS A 189 -16.64 -12.68 -18.08
CA HIS A 189 -15.91 -13.77 -17.44
C HIS A 189 -15.29 -14.73 -18.48
N GLY A 190 -14.62 -14.16 -19.49
CA GLY A 190 -14.00 -14.91 -20.58
C GLY A 190 -14.97 -15.52 -21.61
N ARG A 191 -16.27 -15.21 -21.58
CA ARG A 191 -17.25 -15.74 -22.57
C ARG A 191 -17.26 -14.98 -23.89
N LYS A 192 -16.96 -13.67 -23.91
CA LYS A 192 -16.83 -12.88 -25.15
C LYS A 192 -15.58 -13.25 -25.93
N THR A 193 -15.62 -13.17 -27.25
CA THR A 193 -14.48 -13.43 -28.15
C THR A 193 -14.00 -12.18 -28.88
N GLU A 194 -14.74 -11.08 -28.75
CA GLU A 194 -14.47 -9.83 -29.46
C GLU A 194 -13.24 -9.09 -28.92
N PHE A 195 -12.91 -9.31 -27.65
CA PHE A 195 -11.74 -8.73 -27.00
C PHE A 195 -10.73 -9.83 -26.70
N ASP A 196 -9.48 -9.60 -27.10
CA ASP A 196 -8.37 -10.35 -26.55
C ASP A 196 -8.20 -10.02 -25.06
N SER A 197 -7.76 -11.01 -24.28
CA SER A 197 -7.68 -10.89 -22.81
C SER A 197 -6.68 -9.83 -22.35
N GLU A 198 -5.62 -9.59 -23.11
CA GLU A 198 -4.56 -8.63 -22.77
C GLU A 198 -5.03 -7.19 -22.96
N THR A 199 -5.69 -6.90 -24.09
CA THR A 199 -6.30 -5.60 -24.37
C THR A 199 -7.37 -5.26 -23.35
N ALA A 200 -8.25 -6.20 -23.02
CA ALA A 200 -9.27 -5.97 -22.00
C ALA A 200 -8.66 -5.72 -20.61
N ALA A 201 -7.61 -6.45 -20.23
CA ALA A 201 -6.90 -6.23 -18.96
C ALA A 201 -6.22 -4.84 -18.93
N THR A 202 -5.54 -4.48 -20.01
CA THR A 202 -4.89 -3.16 -20.16
C THR A 202 -5.92 -2.03 -20.10
N GLN A 203 -7.08 -2.21 -20.74
CA GLN A 203 -8.16 -1.23 -20.69
C GLN A 203 -8.70 -1.06 -19.28
N ALA A 204 -8.96 -2.15 -18.57
CA ALA A 204 -9.46 -2.11 -17.19
C ALA A 204 -8.48 -1.41 -16.23
N VAL A 205 -7.18 -1.66 -16.37
CA VAL A 205 -6.13 -0.95 -15.62
C VAL A 205 -6.21 0.55 -15.87
N LYS A 206 -6.19 0.97 -17.14
CA LYS A 206 -6.21 2.39 -17.53
C LYS A 206 -7.45 3.12 -17.00
N GLU A 207 -8.60 2.47 -17.03
CA GLU A 207 -9.85 3.06 -16.58
C GLU A 207 -9.82 3.35 -15.07
N VAL A 208 -9.34 2.40 -14.26
CA VAL A 208 -9.17 2.60 -12.80
C VAL A 208 -8.11 3.65 -12.49
N GLU A 209 -6.98 3.63 -13.18
CA GLU A 209 -5.93 4.64 -12.97
C GLU A 209 -6.44 6.06 -13.28
N HIS A 210 -7.29 6.19 -14.30
CA HIS A 210 -7.88 7.48 -14.65
C HIS A 210 -8.93 7.95 -13.63
N SER A 211 -9.79 7.05 -13.14
CA SER A 211 -10.88 7.42 -12.23
C SER A 211 -10.44 7.63 -10.78
N ASP A 212 -9.48 6.83 -10.30
CA ASP A 212 -9.20 6.68 -8.87
C ASP A 212 -7.83 7.18 -8.44
N MET A 213 -6.86 7.22 -9.37
CA MET A 213 -5.44 7.47 -9.04
C MET A 213 -4.94 8.83 -9.53
N GLN A 214 -5.71 9.56 -10.34
CA GLN A 214 -5.39 10.96 -10.63
C GLN A 214 -5.75 11.85 -9.43
N PRO A 215 -4.87 12.79 -9.03
CA PRO A 215 -5.27 13.84 -8.10
C PRO A 215 -6.40 14.60 -8.79
N THR A 216 -7.59 14.65 -8.17
CA THR A 216 -8.64 15.57 -8.58
C THR A 216 -8.01 16.95 -8.68
N ALA A 217 -7.76 17.43 -9.89
CA ALA A 217 -7.30 18.78 -10.11
C ALA A 217 -8.30 19.68 -9.37
N SER A 218 -7.81 20.40 -8.38
CA SER A 218 -8.58 21.29 -7.54
C SER A 218 -9.52 22.10 -8.40
N SER A 219 -10.83 21.89 -8.25
CA SER A 219 -11.81 22.91 -8.61
C SER A 219 -11.60 24.06 -7.64
N GLU A 220 -10.60 24.90 -7.92
CA GLU A 220 -10.57 26.26 -7.42
C GLU A 220 -11.75 26.98 -8.07
N THR A 221 -12.87 26.98 -7.34
CA THR A 221 -13.99 27.86 -7.61
C THR A 221 -13.50 29.30 -7.44
N ARG A 222 -13.48 30.04 -8.55
CA ARG A 222 -13.55 31.50 -8.57
C ARG A 222 -14.96 31.96 -8.23
#